data_AF-A0A183AG84-F1
#
_entry.id   AF-A0A183AG84-F1
#
_cell.length_a   1.000
_cell.length_b   1.000
_cell.length_c   1.000
_cell.angle_alpha   90.00
_cell.angle_beta   90.00
_cell.angle_gamma   90.00
#
_symmetry.space_group_name_H-M   'P 1'
#
loop_
_entity.id
_entity.type
_entity.pdbx_description
1 polymer ?
#
loop_
_entity_poly.entity_id
_entity_poly.type
_entity_poly.pdbx_seq_one_letter_code
_entity_poly.pdbx_strand_id
1 'polypeptide(L)' 'MLMPKVSAWDIIAVTETWLTDDILDSELGLPGMSLLRRDRPTCEGGVLLYHRGDLQCDTVDPAVTAQEKI' A
#
# COMPACT_ATOMS: atom_id res chain seq x y z
N MET A 1 24.37 -17.14 -2.09
CA MET A 1 23.06 -17.79 -1.90
C MET A 1 22.03 -16.86 -2.51
N LEU A 2 21.54 -17.15 -3.72
CA LEU A 2 20.53 -16.32 -4.36
C LEU A 2 19.19 -16.65 -3.70
N MET A 3 18.57 -15.68 -3.03
CA MET A 3 17.18 -15.85 -2.61
C MET A 3 16.35 -16.08 -3.89
N PRO A 4 15.52 -17.14 -3.96
CA PRO A 4 14.63 -17.32 -5.10
C PRO A 4 13.80 -16.05 -5.27
N LYS A 5 13.63 -15.59 -6.51
CA LYS A 5 12.80 -14.41 -6.80
C LYS A 5 11.39 -14.70 -6.27
N VAL A 6 11.06 -14.10 -5.12
CA VAL A 6 9.94 -14.51 -4.25
C VAL A 6 8.58 -14.20 -4.88
N SER A 7 8.55 -13.31 -5.89
CA SER A 7 7.38 -13.00 -6.69
C SER A 7 7.77 -12.69 -8.14
N ALA A 8 6.95 -13.14 -9.09
CA ALA A 8 7.09 -12.77 -10.50
C ALA A 8 6.75 -11.28 -10.74
N TRP A 9 6.05 -10.65 -9.79
CA TRP A 9 5.47 -9.33 -9.91
C TRP A 9 6.33 -8.29 -9.19
N ASP A 10 6.58 -7.18 -9.86
CA ASP A 10 7.26 -6.02 -9.28
C ASP A 10 6.30 -5.19 -8.42
N ILE A 11 5.02 -5.14 -8.80
CA ILE A 11 3.96 -4.36 -8.16
C ILE A 11 2.66 -5.18 -8.16
N ILE A 12 1.91 -5.14 -7.08
CA ILE A 12 0.53 -5.67 -6.98
C ILE A 12 -0.35 -4.56 -6.40
N ALA A 13 -1.41 -4.18 -7.10
CA ALA A 13 -2.37 -3.19 -6.63
C ALA A 13 -3.70 -3.86 -6.28
N VAL A 14 -4.21 -3.57 -5.08
CA VAL A 14 -5.49 -4.06 -4.57
C VAL A 14 -6.37 -2.85 -4.28
N THR A 15 -7.57 -2.84 -4.85
CA THR A 15 -8.60 -1.83 -4.64
C THR A 15 -9.74 -2.43 -3.85
N GLU A 16 -10.53 -1.59 -3.18
CA GLU A 16 -11.65 -2.05 -2.36
C GLU A 16 -11.14 -3.03 -1.30
N THR A 17 -10.17 -2.58 -0.49
CA THR A 17 -9.52 -3.40 0.53
C THR A 17 -10.40 -3.62 1.75
N TRP A 18 -11.32 -2.68 2.04
CA TRP A 18 -12.20 -2.68 3.22
C TRP A 18 -11.41 -2.83 4.53
N LEU A 19 -10.15 -2.43 4.51
CA LEU A 19 -9.26 -2.46 5.67
C LEU A 19 -9.54 -1.27 6.58
N THR A 20 -9.25 -1.49 7.85
CA THR A 20 -9.31 -0.51 8.92
C THR A 20 -7.91 -0.30 9.50
N ASP A 21 -7.70 0.84 10.17
CA ASP A 21 -6.41 1.25 10.71
C ASP A 21 -5.95 0.43 11.93
N ASP A 22 -6.81 -0.41 12.48
CA ASP A 22 -6.51 -1.38 13.54
C ASP A 22 -5.83 -2.67 13.02
N ILE A 23 -5.92 -2.96 11.72
CA ILE A 23 -5.18 -4.07 11.09
C ILE A 23 -3.74 -3.60 10.89
N LEU A 24 -2.74 -4.35 11.35
CA LEU A 24 -1.33 -3.98 11.23
C LEU A 24 -0.74 -4.38 9.88
N ASP A 25 0.20 -3.58 9.35
CA ASP A 25 0.90 -3.90 8.10
C ASP A 25 1.61 -5.26 8.13
N SER A 26 2.07 -5.69 9.32
CA SER A 26 2.68 -7.01 9.53
C SER A 26 1.74 -8.18 9.27
N GLU A 27 0.43 -7.98 9.39
CA GLU A 27 -0.59 -9.00 9.11
C GLU A 27 -0.86 -9.14 7.61
N LEU A 28 -0.54 -8.09 6.83
CA LEU A 28 -0.76 -8.02 5.39
C LEU A 28 0.51 -8.32 4.58
N GLY A 29 1.64 -8.58 5.24
CA GLY A 29 2.94 -8.73 4.60
C GLY A 29 3.00 -9.88 3.60
N LEU A 30 3.52 -9.59 2.40
CA LEU A 30 3.87 -10.60 1.40
C LEU A 30 5.39 -10.83 1.38
N PRO A 31 5.87 -12.08 1.34
CA PRO A 31 7.30 -12.37 1.29
C PRO A 31 8.01 -11.63 0.14
N GLY A 32 9.10 -10.91 0.46
CA GLY A 32 9.90 -10.16 -0.54
C GLY A 32 9.25 -8.87 -1.05
N MET A 33 8.12 -8.45 -0.48
CA MET A 33 7.42 -7.23 -0.83
C MET A 33 7.25 -6.31 0.38
N SER A 34 7.30 -5.02 0.11
CA SER A 34 6.87 -3.94 0.99
C SER A 34 5.49 -3.47 0.55
N LEU A 35 4.76 -2.81 1.43
CA LEU A 35 3.41 -2.33 1.14
C LEU A 35 3.24 -0.85 1.46
N LEU A 36 2.37 -0.20 0.69
CA LEU A 36 1.78 1.10 0.97
C LEU A 36 0.26 0.92 0.96
N ARG A 37 -0.46 1.59 1.86
CA ARG A 37 -1.93 1.57 1.83
C ARG A 37 -2.52 2.90 2.21
N ARG A 38 -3.80 3.05 1.87
CA ARG A 38 -4.64 4.16 2.30
C ARG A 38 -6.03 3.62 2.61
N ASP A 39 -6.29 3.51 3.90
CA ASP A 39 -7.55 3.02 4.44
C ASP A 39 -8.54 4.17 4.59
N ARG A 40 -9.84 3.84 4.63
CA ARG A 40 -10.90 4.82 4.90
C ARG A 40 -11.46 4.60 6.31
N PRO A 41 -11.68 5.67 7.09
CA PRO A 41 -12.24 5.54 8.44
C PRO A 41 -13.63 4.87 8.48
N THR A 42 -14.40 4.94 7.40
CA THR A 42 -15.77 4.42 7.31
C THR A 42 -15.85 2.97 6.82
N CYS A 43 -14.73 2.25 6.70
CA CYS A 43 -14.66 0.92 6.09
C CYS A 43 -15.22 0.85 4.66
N GLU A 44 -15.38 1.98 3.96
CA GLU A 44 -15.93 2.00 2.59
C GLU A 44 -14.79 2.06 1.57
N GLY A 45 -14.29 0.89 1.17
CA GLY A 45 -13.26 0.74 0.15
C GLY A 45 -11.83 0.82 0.71
N GLY A 46 -10.93 1.52 0.00
CA GLY A 46 -9.50 1.61 0.36
C GLY A 46 -8.59 1.04 -0.73
N VAL A 47 -7.29 1.31 -0.60
CA VAL A 47 -6.27 0.87 -1.56
C VAL A 47 -5.02 0.35 -0.85
N LEU A 48 -4.41 -0.68 -1.43
CA LEU A 48 -3.16 -1.30 -0.98
C LEU A 48 -2.29 -1.59 -2.19
N LEU A 49 -1.01 -1.24 -2.09
CA LEU A 49 -0.01 -1.43 -3.12
C LEU A 49 1.15 -2.21 -2.51
N TYR A 50 1.41 -3.41 -3.02
CA TYR A 50 2.66 -4.10 -2.77
C TYR A 50 3.67 -3.73 -3.84
N HIS A 51 4.91 -3.52 -3.44
CA HIS A 51 6.05 -3.38 -4.34
C HIS A 51 7.19 -4.30 -3.88
N ARG A 52 8.02 -4.76 -4.81
CA ARG A 52 9.21 -5.54 -4.48
C ARG A 52 10.13 -4.73 -3.56
N GLY A 53 10.64 -5.36 -2.51
CA GLY A 53 11.37 -4.66 -1.43
C GLY A 53 12.71 -4.05 -1.83
N ASP A 54 13.26 -4.37 -2.99
CA ASP A 54 14.49 -3.79 -3.55
C ASP A 54 14.23 -2.65 -4.56
N LEU A 55 12.96 -2.33 -4.83
CA LEU A 55 12.58 -1.19 -5.64
C LEU A 55 12.61 0.09 -4.79
N GLN A 56 13.23 1.14 -5.33
CA GLN A 56 13.12 2.47 -4.75
C GLN A 56 11.67 2.93 -4.82
N CYS A 57 11.13 3.38 -3.69
CA CYS A 57 9.76 3.81 -3.55
C CYS A 57 9.71 5.02 -2.62
N ASP A 58 9.21 6.14 -3.14
CA ASP A 58 8.99 7.37 -2.39
C ASP A 58 7.49 7.70 -2.40
N THR A 59 6.92 7.93 -1.22
CA THR A 59 5.55 8.41 -1.09
C THR A 59 5.54 9.93 -1.22
N VAL A 60 4.75 10.44 -2.16
CA VAL A 60 4.54 11.89 -2.33
C VAL A 60 3.14 12.22 -1.82
N ASP A 61 3.06 13.01 -0.75
CA ASP A 61 1.78 13.57 -0.34
C ASP A 61 1.34 14.61 -1.36
N PRO A 62 0.16 14.49 -1.99
CA PRO A 62 -0.37 15.57 -2.79
C PRO A 62 -0.57 16.77 -1.85
N ALA A 63 0.12 17.87 -2.14
CA ALA A 63 -0.05 19.12 -1.41
C ALA A 63 -1.54 19.41 -1.27
N VAL A 64 -2.04 19.39 -0.03
CA VAL A 64 -3.44 19.66 0.28
C VAL A 64 -3.75 21.04 -0.29
N THR A 65 -4.42 21.09 -1.43
CA THR A 65 -5.03 22.33 -1.91
C THR A 65 -6.31 22.46 -1.09
N ALA A 66 -6.15 22.93 0.15
CA ALA A 66 -7.25 23.29 1.03
C ALA A 66 -7.92 24.55 0.47
N GLN A 67 -8.71 24.44 -0.58
CA GLN A 67 -9.67 25.45 -0.98
C GLN A 67 -10.90 24.79 -1.62
N GLU A 68 -11.80 24.28 -0.79
CA GLU A 68 -13.23 24.42 -1.10
C GLU A 68 -13.85 25.30 -0.02
N LYS A 69 -13.94 26.59 -0.37
CA LYS A 69 -14.75 27.59 0.29
C LYS A 69 -15.72 28.08 -0.79
N ILE A 70 -17.01 27.80 -0.62
CA ILE A 70 -18.19 28.66 -0.80
C ILE A 70 -19.41 27.85 -0.35
#